data_AF-A0A0G3VLL4-F1
#
_entry.id   AF-A0A0G3VLL4-F1
#
_cell.length_a   1.000
_cell.length_b   1.000
_cell.length_c   1.000
_cell.angle_alpha   90.00
_cell.angle_beta   90.00
_cell.angle_gamma   90.00
#
_symmetry.space_group_name_H-M   'P 1'
#
loop_
_entity.id
_entity.type
_entity.pdbx_description
1 polymer ?
#
loop_
_entity_poly.entity_id
_entity_poly.type
_entity_poly.pdbx_seq_one_letter_code
_entity_poly.pdbx_strand_id
1 'polypeptide(L)' 'MNSENPYYISQAQALGAPNVLKFGLEALPTAYLVIGEGTSAWFVGNVRGIPFDKPKIAAVYSLSAQFLGMRFVYLE' A
#
# COMPACT_ATOMS: atom_id res chain seq x y z
N MET A 1 0.79 -1.99 1.13
CA MET A 1 0.68 -2.29 2.58
C MET A 1 0.88 -3.78 2.87
N ASN A 2 0.26 -4.70 2.12
CA ASN A 2 0.42 -6.16 2.30
C ASN A 2 1.57 -6.78 1.48
N SER A 3 2.56 -5.98 1.07
CA SER A 3 3.79 -6.49 0.44
C SER A 3 4.72 -7.07 1.50
N GLU A 4 5.46 -8.12 1.14
CA GLU A 4 6.56 -8.64 1.95
C GLU A 4 7.91 -7.98 1.60
N ASN A 5 7.95 -7.17 0.55
CA ASN A 5 9.14 -6.40 0.18
C ASN A 5 9.05 -4.96 0.74
N PRO A 6 9.95 -4.56 1.67
CA PRO A 6 9.96 -3.22 2.25
C PRO A 6 10.06 -2.09 1.22
N TYR A 7 10.56 -2.39 0.02
CA TYR A 7 10.61 -1.44 -1.09
C TYR A 7 9.24 -0.81 -1.36
N TYR A 8 8.18 -1.62 -1.40
CA TYR A 8 6.80 -1.17 -1.66
C TYR A 8 6.05 -0.68 -0.42
N ILE A 9 6.68 -0.70 0.76
CA ILE A 9 6.07 -0.28 2.03
C ILE A 9 6.55 1.13 2.39
N SER A 10 7.86 1.36 2.36
CA SER A 10 8.45 2.64 2.80
C SER A 10 9.64 3.12 1.97
N GLN A 11 10.42 2.23 1.32
CA GLN A 11 11.66 2.68 0.70
C GLN A 11 11.41 3.46 -0.59
N ALA A 12 10.44 3.08 -1.42
CA ALA A 12 10.06 3.84 -2.61
C ALA A 12 9.55 5.25 -2.24
N GLN A 13 8.79 5.34 -1.15
CA GLN A 13 8.30 6.60 -0.60
C GLN A 13 9.47 7.47 -0.11
N ALA A 14 10.42 6.88 0.61
CA ALA A 14 11.63 7.58 1.05
C ALA A 14 12.48 8.09 -0.12
N LEU A 15 12.65 7.28 -1.17
CA LEU A 15 13.34 7.65 -2.40
C LEU A 15 12.65 8.83 -3.12
N GLY A 16 11.32 8.84 -3.16
CA GLY A 16 10.53 9.89 -3.81
C GLY A 16 10.36 11.18 -2.99
N ALA A 17 10.46 11.10 -1.66
CA ALA A 17 10.14 12.21 -0.75
C ALA A 17 10.90 13.52 -1.04
N PRO A 18 12.23 13.52 -1.34
CA PRO A 18 12.95 14.75 -1.67
C PRO A 18 12.38 15.45 -2.92
N ASN A 19 11.94 14.68 -3.92
CA ASN A 19 11.36 15.25 -5.14
C ASN A 19 9.98 15.86 -4.87
N VAL A 20 9.12 15.17 -4.10
CA VAL A 20 7.82 15.69 -3.68
C VAL A 20 7.99 17.04 -2.97
N LEU A 21 8.94 17.12 -2.03
CA LEU A 21 9.27 18.37 -1.34
C LEU A 21 9.80 19.44 -2.29
N LYS A 22 10.79 19.11 -3.11
CA LYS A 22 11.45 20.04 -4.05
C LYS A 22 10.46 20.69 -5.01
N PHE A 23 9.49 19.91 -5.49
CA PHE A 23 8.51 20.37 -6.47
C PHE A 23 7.22 20.92 -5.83
N GLY A 24 7.12 20.94 -4.50
CA GLY A 24 5.92 21.43 -3.79
C GLY A 24 4.67 20.62 -4.10
N LEU A 25 4.80 19.32 -4.35
CA LEU A 25 3.68 18.45 -4.69
C LEU A 25 2.89 18.06 -3.43
N GLU A 26 1.57 17.97 -3.56
CA GLU A 26 0.74 17.41 -2.49
C GLU A 26 0.99 15.91 -2.36
N ALA A 27 1.33 15.45 -1.15
CA ALA A 27 1.37 14.03 -0.85
C ALA A 27 -0.05 13.50 -0.59
N LEU A 28 -0.43 12.44 -1.31
CA LEU A 28 -1.67 11.68 -1.11
C LEU A 28 -1.35 10.34 -0.42
N PRO A 29 -1.17 10.31 0.92
CA PRO A 29 -0.78 9.10 1.63
C PRO A 29 -1.90 8.05 1.49
N THR A 30 -1.58 6.99 0.74
CA THR A 30 -2.53 5.97 0.28
C THR A 30 -2.00 4.59 0.63
N ALA A 31 -2.83 3.80 1.31
CA ALA A 31 -2.57 2.39 1.52
C ALA A 31 -3.08 1.58 0.32
N TYR A 32 -2.15 0.96 -0.39
CA TYR A 32 -2.47 0.01 -1.45
C TYR A 32 -2.57 -1.41 -0.89
N LEU A 33 -3.69 -2.09 -1.14
CA LEU A 33 -3.97 -3.46 -0.72
C LEU A 33 -4.36 -4.29 -1.92
N VAL A 34 -3.62 -5.37 -2.18
CA VAL A 34 -3.97 -6.32 -3.24
C VAL A 34 -4.85 -7.44 -2.69
N ILE A 35 -5.99 -7.65 -3.33
CA ILE A 35 -6.96 -8.70 -3.08
C ILE A 35 -6.74 -9.83 -4.10
N GLY A 36 -6.67 -11.06 -3.61
CA GLY A 36 -6.41 -12.23 -4.43
C GLY A 36 -4.96 -12.35 -4.89
N GLU A 37 -4.74 -13.31 -5.80
CA GLU A 37 -3.44 -13.71 -6.31
C GLU A 37 -3.50 -13.86 -7.85
N GLY A 38 -2.35 -14.05 -8.50
CA GLY A 38 -2.28 -14.30 -9.94
C GLY A 38 -2.30 -13.07 -10.83
N THR A 39 -2.36 -11.86 -10.26
CA THR A 39 -2.20 -10.60 -11.00
C THR A 39 -0.72 -10.20 -11.09
N SER A 40 -0.37 -9.35 -12.06
CA SER A 40 0.98 -8.77 -12.15
C SER A 40 1.33 -7.94 -10.92
N ALA A 41 0.36 -7.21 -10.36
CA ALA A 41 0.56 -6.42 -9.14
C ALA A 41 0.88 -7.31 -7.92
N TRP A 42 0.21 -8.44 -7.79
CA TRP A 42 0.51 -9.44 -6.76
C TRP A 42 1.93 -10.00 -6.91
N PHE A 43 2.30 -10.41 -8.13
CA PHE A 43 3.60 -11.03 -8.40
C PHE A 43 4.76 -10.05 -8.25
N VAL A 44 4.72 -8.90 -8.95
CA VAL A 44 5.80 -7.90 -8.94
C VAL A 44 5.91 -7.21 -7.59
N GLY A 45 4.77 -6.98 -6.94
CA GLY A 45 4.70 -6.34 -5.63
C GLY A 45 5.15 -7.25 -4.48
N ASN A 46 5.50 -8.52 -4.73
CA ASN A 46 5.76 -9.55 -3.72
C ASN A 46 4.69 -9.52 -2.61
N VAL A 47 3.43 -9.63 -3.02
CA VAL A 47 2.28 -9.34 -2.15
C VAL A 47 1.73 -10.61 -1.53
N ARG A 48 1.42 -10.55 -0.24
CA ARG A 48 0.53 -11.53 0.39
C ARG A 48 -0.91 -11.13 0.10
N GLY A 49 -1.45 -11.68 -1.00
CA GLY A 49 -2.80 -11.41 -1.47
C GLY A 49 -3.85 -11.66 -0.40
N ILE A 50 -4.80 -10.73 -0.24
CA ILE A 50 -5.91 -10.90 0.71
C ILE A 50 -6.98 -11.77 0.04
N PRO A 51 -7.39 -12.92 0.60
CA PRO A 51 -8.43 -13.74 0.00
C PRO A 51 -9.78 -13.01 -0.10
N PHE A 52 -10.48 -13.18 -1.21
CA PHE A 52 -11.78 -12.53 -1.46
C PHE A 52 -12.85 -12.88 -0.40
N ASP A 53 -12.78 -14.08 0.18
CA ASP A 53 -13.70 -14.56 1.22
C ASP A 53 -13.31 -14.10 2.64
N LYS A 54 -12.23 -13.32 2.79
CA LYS A 54 -11.72 -12.84 4.09
C LYS A 54 -11.68 -11.29 4.16
N PRO A 55 -12.81 -10.59 3.97
CA PRO A 55 -12.84 -9.11 3.94
C PRO A 55 -12.38 -8.46 5.25
N LYS A 56 -12.47 -9.16 6.39
CA LYS A 56 -11.97 -8.67 7.68
C LYS A 56 -10.46 -8.40 7.67
N ILE A 57 -9.68 -9.12 6.86
CA ILE A 57 -8.23 -8.88 6.74
C ILE A 57 -7.99 -7.51 6.08
N ALA A 58 -8.70 -7.20 4.99
CA ALA A 58 -8.65 -5.88 4.35
C ALA A 58 -9.06 -4.76 5.31
N ALA A 59 -10.08 -4.98 6.14
CA ALA A 59 -10.50 -4.02 7.16
C ALA A 59 -9.41 -3.77 8.21
N VAL A 60 -8.71 -4.80 8.69
CA VAL A 60 -7.62 -4.64 9.67
C VAL A 60 -6.43 -3.89 9.06
N TYR A 61 -6.07 -4.19 7.81
CA TYR A 61 -5.04 -3.42 7.10
C TYR A 61 -5.45 -1.96 6.87
N SER A 62 -6.73 -1.71 6.56
CA SER A 62 -7.28 -0.36 6.39
C SER A 62 -7.22 0.44 7.69
N LEU A 63 -7.56 -0.20 8.82
CA LEU A 63 -7.46 0.41 10.15
C LEU A 63 -6.00 0.72 10.52
N SER A 64 -5.08 -0.21 10.24
CA SER A 64 -3.63 0.02 10.41
C SER A 64 -3.15 1.21 9.57
N ALA A 65 -3.58 1.29 8.31
CA ALA A 65 -3.26 2.41 7.43
C ALA A 65 -3.76 3.75 7.99
N GLN A 66 -4.98 3.79 8.53
CA GLN A 66 -5.50 4.98 9.20
C GLN A 66 -4.61 5.41 10.37
N PHE A 67 -4.18 4.47 11.23
CA PHE A 67 -3.30 4.77 12.35
C PHE A 67 -1.90 5.22 11.94
N LEU A 68 -1.44 4.81 10.75
CA LEU A 68 -0.20 5.30 10.13
C LEU A 68 -0.35 6.67 9.45
N GLY A 69 -1.55 7.29 9.49
CA GLY A 69 -1.80 8.60 8.91
C GLY A 69 -2.15 8.60 7.42
N MET A 70 -2.48 7.43 6.85
CA MET A 70 -2.99 7.35 5.48
C MET A 70 -4.41 7.93 5.40
N ARG A 71 -4.67 8.73 4.36
CA ARG A 71 -6.00 9.32 4.11
C ARG A 71 -6.86 8.46 3.20
N PHE A 72 -6.24 7.58 2.42
CA PHE A 72 -6.90 6.75 1.43
C PHE A 72 -6.50 5.29 1.58
N VAL A 73 -7.42 4.41 1.22
CA VAL A 73 -7.16 2.99 1.02
C VAL A 73 -7.64 2.65 -0.39
N TYR A 74 -6.76 2.03 -1.17
CA TYR A 74 -7.06 1.53 -2.51
C TYR A 74 -7.02 0.01 -2.47
N LEU A 75 -8.14 -0.63 -2.82
CA LEU A 75 -8.25 -2.08 -2.97
C LEU A 75 -8.05 -2.41 -4.46
N GLU A 76 -6.97 -3.10 -4.75
CA GLU A 76 -6.67 -3.67 -6.08
C GLU A 76 -7.11 -5.12 -6.16
#